data_AF-A0A8H2WW80-F1
#
_entry.id   AF-A0A8H2WW80-F1
#
_cell.length_a   1.000
_cell.length_b   1.000
_cell.length_c   1.000
_cell.angle_alpha   90.00
_cell.angle_beta   90.00
_cell.angle_gamma   90.00
#
_symmetry.space_group_name_H-M   'P 1'
#
loop_
_entity.id
_entity.type
_entity.pdbx_description
1 polymer ?
#
loop_
_entity_poly.entity_id
_entity_poly.type
_entity_poly.pdbx_seq_one_letter_code
_entity_poly.pdbx_strand_id
1 'polypeptide(L)'
;MHISLRRLAQSVSTKPLNLREASATLLPPIPLLRRLLRVHRSLPTEMRILGDDYVKAGKSQFKRHQKTDNPVHIIGFLSQWKMYLDQLEEQANSTGGFERFTGRRLDPTAFEKMTGEQIGQLYELMHASKEVWKPVETLEAEADVNLNNKA
;
A
#
# COMPACT_ATOMS: atom_id res chain seq x y z
N MET A 1 -12.93 -7.01 27.53
CA MET A 1 -11.76 -6.68 26.69
C MET A 1 -11.60 -7.78 25.64
N HIS A 2 -11.72 -7.49 24.35
CA HIS A 2 -11.55 -8.49 23.30
C HIS A 2 -10.08 -8.55 22.87
N ILE A 3 -9.39 -9.62 23.28
CA ILE A 3 -8.01 -9.89 22.91
C ILE A 3 -8.01 -10.29 21.43
N SER A 4 -7.41 -9.45 20.59
CA SER A 4 -7.30 -9.68 19.15
C SER A 4 -5.95 -10.34 18.86
N LEU A 5 -5.95 -11.63 18.52
CA LEU A 5 -4.73 -12.31 18.10
C LEU A 5 -4.27 -11.72 16.74
N ARG A 6 -3.15 -11.00 16.73
CA ARG A 6 -2.48 -10.58 15.49
C ARG A 6 -1.81 -11.81 14.87
N ARG A 7 -2.43 -12.39 13.84
CA ARG A 7 -1.77 -13.37 12.96
C ARG A 7 -1.09 -12.61 11.82
N LEU A 8 0.23 -12.66 11.79
CA LEU A 8 1.06 -12.19 10.68
C LEU A 8 1.03 -13.26 9.57
N ALA A 9 0.91 -12.83 8.31
CA ALA A 9 0.95 -13.74 7.17
C ALA A 9 2.39 -14.19 6.92
N GLN A 10 2.61 -15.50 6.78
CA GLN A 10 3.92 -16.07 6.49
C GLN A 10 4.16 -16.07 4.97
N SER A 11 5.41 -15.84 4.54
CA SER A 11 5.80 -15.85 3.12
C SER A 11 5.49 -17.20 2.46
N VAL A 12 4.88 -17.14 1.28
CA VAL A 12 4.32 -18.28 0.55
C VAL A 12 5.38 -19.17 -0.12
N SER A 13 6.67 -18.83 0.02
CA SER A 13 7.76 -19.38 -0.81
C SER A 13 8.35 -20.71 -0.30
N THR A 14 8.19 -21.05 0.99
CA THR A 14 9.01 -22.11 1.61
C THR A 14 8.39 -23.51 1.67
N LYS A 15 7.10 -23.66 1.34
CA LYS A 15 6.38 -24.96 1.40
C LYS A 15 5.32 -25.05 0.29
N PRO A 16 4.97 -26.25 -0.20
CA PRO A 16 3.84 -26.41 -1.11
C PRO A 16 2.59 -25.80 -0.47
N LEU A 17 1.92 -24.95 -1.23
CA LEU A 17 0.77 -24.15 -0.81
C LEU A 17 -0.39 -25.03 -0.33
N ASN A 18 -0.51 -25.24 0.98
CA ASN A 18 -1.74 -25.77 1.56
C ASN A 18 -2.80 -24.67 1.55
N LEU A 19 -3.69 -24.70 0.56
CA LEU A 19 -4.72 -23.68 0.35
C LEU A 19 -5.64 -23.49 1.57
N ARG A 20 -5.85 -24.54 2.36
CA ARG A 20 -6.68 -24.50 3.57
C ARG A 20 -5.97 -23.77 4.71
N GLU A 21 -4.66 -23.97 4.88
CA GLU A 21 -3.86 -23.24 5.87
C GLU A 21 -3.64 -21.78 5.44
N ALA A 22 -3.36 -21.55 4.16
CA ALA A 22 -3.20 -20.21 3.61
C ALA A 22 -4.47 -19.38 3.78
N SER A 23 -5.64 -19.93 3.43
CA SER A 23 -6.94 -19.25 3.63
C SER A 23 -7.26 -19.00 5.11
N ALA A 24 -6.84 -19.87 6.04
CA ALA A 24 -7.06 -19.70 7.48
C ALA A 24 -6.23 -18.56 8.10
N THR A 25 -5.19 -18.08 7.41
CA THR A 25 -4.41 -16.89 7.82
C THR A 25 -4.97 -15.59 7.24
N LEU A 26 -5.83 -15.67 6.22
CA LEU A 26 -6.37 -14.53 5.51
C LEU A 26 -7.74 -14.11 6.08
N LEU A 27 -7.94 -12.79 6.13
CA LEU A 27 -9.26 -12.24 6.47
C LEU A 27 -10.21 -12.43 5.27
N PRO A 28 -11.50 -12.74 5.51
CA PRO A 28 -12.49 -12.71 4.43
C PRO A 28 -12.58 -11.30 3.81
N PRO A 29 -13.02 -11.18 2.54
CA PRO A 29 -12.97 -9.91 1.79
C PRO A 29 -13.63 -8.72 2.51
N ILE A 30 -14.84 -8.90 3.04
CA ILE A 30 -15.58 -7.80 3.69
C ILE A 30 -14.90 -7.33 4.99
N PRO A 31 -14.55 -8.23 5.95
CA PRO A 31 -13.74 -7.86 7.12
C PRO A 31 -12.44 -7.14 6.76
N LEU A 32 -11.72 -7.63 5.75
CA LEU A 32 -10.47 -7.05 5.29
C LEU A 32 -10.65 -5.61 4.79
N LEU A 33 -11.60 -5.39 3.88
CA LEU A 33 -11.88 -4.05 3.32
C LEU A 33 -12.31 -3.06 4.42
N ARG A 34 -13.14 -3.50 5.37
CA ARG A 34 -13.55 -2.65 6.51
C ARG A 34 -12.38 -2.30 7.43
N ARG A 35 -11.39 -3.18 7.55
CA ARG A 35 -10.21 -2.93 8.38
C ARG A 35 -9.25 -1.96 7.70
N LEU A 36 -9.07 -2.11 6.38
CA LEU A 36 -8.30 -1.17 5.57
C LEU A 36 -8.83 0.26 5.68
N LEU A 37 -10.13 0.45 5.44
CA LEU A 37 -10.79 1.76 5.54
C LEU A 37 -10.72 2.36 6.95
N ARG A 38 -10.53 1.54 7.99
CA ARG A 38 -10.30 2.04 9.35
C ARG A 38 -8.89 2.57 9.52
N VAL A 39 -7.89 1.85 9.03
CA VAL A 39 -6.49 2.29 9.08
C VAL A 39 -6.25 3.51 8.19
N HIS A 40 -6.99 3.67 7.09
CA HIS A 40 -6.90 4.87 6.25
C HIS A 40 -7.28 6.16 6.99
N ARG A 41 -8.13 6.09 8.02
CA ARG A 41 -8.53 7.26 8.82
C ARG A 41 -7.38 7.89 9.60
N SER A 42 -6.27 7.18 9.75
CA SER A 42 -5.06 7.69 10.36
C SER A 42 -4.01 8.15 9.35
N LEU A 43 -4.20 7.91 8.04
CA LEU A 43 -3.32 8.44 6.99
C LEU A 43 -3.45 9.97 6.85
N PRO A 44 -2.40 10.64 6.32
CA PRO A 44 -2.51 12.02 5.84
C PRO A 44 -3.67 12.14 4.82
N THR A 45 -4.29 13.31 4.76
CA THR A 45 -5.54 13.54 4.02
C THR A 45 -5.45 13.08 2.56
N GLU A 46 -4.37 13.42 1.88
CA GLU A 46 -4.11 13.13 0.47
C GLU A 46 -3.98 11.62 0.26
N MET A 47 -3.21 10.96 1.13
CA MET A 47 -3.02 9.50 1.09
C MET A 47 -4.31 8.74 1.42
N ARG A 48 -5.14 9.27 2.32
CA ARG A 48 -6.45 8.71 2.65
C ARG A 48 -7.38 8.73 1.44
N ILE A 49 -7.49 9.87 0.77
CA ILE A 49 -8.36 10.03 -0.40
C ILE A 49 -7.96 9.05 -1.49
N LEU A 50 -6.67 9.02 -1.83
CA LEU A 50 -6.11 8.10 -2.82
C LEU A 50 -6.38 6.64 -2.46
N GLY A 51 -6.12 6.27 -1.19
CA GLY A 51 -6.33 4.91 -0.69
C GLY A 51 -7.80 4.51 -0.70
N ASP A 52 -8.72 5.36 -0.23
CA ASP A 52 -10.15 5.06 -0.15
C ASP A 52 -10.74 4.83 -1.54
N ASP A 53 -10.32 5.60 -2.54
CA ASP A 53 -10.77 5.41 -3.92
C ASP A 53 -10.26 4.10 -4.52
N TYR A 54 -9.00 3.75 -4.24
CA TYR A 54 -8.45 2.44 -4.61
C TYR A 54 -9.23 1.28 -3.96
N VAL A 55 -9.59 1.39 -2.68
CA VAL A 55 -10.39 0.37 -1.97
C VAL A 55 -11.78 0.22 -2.55
N LYS A 56 -12.44 1.32 -2.91
CA LYS A 56 -13.77 1.29 -3.55
C LYS A 56 -13.70 0.58 -4.91
N ALA A 57 -12.65 0.85 -5.70
CA ALA A 57 -12.40 0.12 -6.94
C ALA A 57 -12.17 -1.38 -6.69
N GLY A 58 -11.33 -1.72 -5.70
CA GLY A 58 -11.06 -3.11 -5.29
C GLY A 58 -12.30 -3.86 -4.81
N LYS A 59 -13.21 -3.21 -4.07
CA LYS A 59 -14.49 -3.79 -3.66
C LYS A 59 -15.34 -4.20 -4.87
N SER A 60 -15.34 -3.38 -5.92
CA SER A 60 -16.03 -3.70 -7.18
C SER A 60 -15.39 -4.89 -7.88
N GLN A 61 -14.06 -5.02 -7.82
CA GLN A 61 -13.34 -6.19 -8.33
C GLN A 61 -13.69 -7.45 -7.55
N PHE A 62 -13.69 -7.43 -6.21
CA PHE A 62 -14.10 -8.58 -5.39
C PHE A 62 -15.52 -9.05 -5.71
N LYS A 63 -16.45 -8.11 -5.95
CA LYS A 63 -17.82 -8.45 -6.33
C LYS A 63 -17.89 -9.12 -7.71
N ARG A 64 -17.10 -8.65 -8.68
CA ARG A 64 -17.03 -9.23 -10.03
C ARG A 64 -16.35 -10.61 -10.05
N HIS A 65 -15.31 -10.80 -9.24
CA HIS A 65 -14.56 -12.05 -9.13
C HIS A 65 -15.11 -13.02 -8.06
N GLN A 66 -16.26 -12.71 -7.46
CA GLN A 66 -16.92 -13.60 -6.49
C GLN A 66 -17.25 -14.97 -7.11
N LYS A 67 -17.44 -15.01 -8.43
CA LYS A 67 -17.77 -16.23 -9.20
C LYS A 67 -16.57 -16.82 -9.95
N THR A 68 -15.35 -16.37 -9.67
CA THR A 68 -14.17 -16.90 -10.37
C THR A 68 -13.94 -18.36 -9.95
N ASP A 69 -13.75 -19.23 -10.95
CA ASP A 69 -13.69 -20.69 -10.73
C ASP A 69 -12.40 -21.17 -10.04
N ASN A 70 -11.32 -20.37 -10.07
CA ASN A 70 -10.04 -20.75 -9.49
C ASN A 70 -9.81 -20.07 -8.11
N PRO A 71 -9.88 -20.82 -7.00
CA PRO A 71 -9.70 -20.29 -5.64
C PRO A 71 -8.28 -19.75 -5.38
N VAL A 72 -7.27 -20.15 -6.17
CA VAL A 72 -5.89 -19.67 -6.03
C VAL A 72 -5.80 -18.16 -6.29
N HIS A 73 -6.55 -17.64 -7.27
CA HIS A 73 -6.55 -16.20 -7.56
C HIS A 73 -7.15 -15.39 -6.41
N ILE A 74 -8.20 -15.90 -5.76
CA ILE A 74 -8.82 -15.26 -4.59
C ILE A 74 -7.83 -15.22 -3.42
N ILE A 75 -7.11 -16.33 -3.18
CA ILE A 75 -6.08 -16.41 -2.12
C ILE A 75 -4.93 -15.45 -2.42
N GLY A 76 -4.43 -15.41 -3.66
CA GLY A 76 -3.37 -14.49 -4.07
C GLY A 76 -3.78 -13.04 -3.87
N PHE A 77 -5.00 -12.69 -4.29
CA PHE A 77 -5.53 -11.35 -4.13
C PHE A 77 -5.68 -10.97 -2.64
N LEU A 78 -6.34 -11.81 -1.84
CA LEU A 78 -6.49 -11.57 -0.39
C LEU A 78 -5.13 -11.48 0.32
N SER A 79 -4.12 -12.24 -0.11
CA SER A 79 -2.76 -12.14 0.41
C SER A 79 -2.15 -10.77 0.16
N GLN A 80 -2.25 -10.24 -1.06
CA GLN A 80 -1.73 -8.91 -1.39
C GLN A 80 -2.41 -7.81 -0.58
N TRP A 81 -3.74 -7.84 -0.46
CA TRP A 81 -4.47 -6.87 0.36
C TRP A 81 -4.15 -6.98 1.85
N LYS A 82 -3.93 -8.21 2.36
CA LYS A 82 -3.51 -8.43 3.75
C LYS A 82 -2.11 -7.90 4.00
N MET A 83 -1.18 -8.12 3.06
CA MET A 83 0.17 -7.54 3.14
C MET A 83 0.11 -6.01 3.16
N TYR A 84 -0.72 -5.40 2.31
CA TYR A 84 -0.92 -3.95 2.33
C TYR A 84 -1.50 -3.45 3.65
N LEU A 85 -2.54 -4.13 4.19
CA LEU A 85 -3.10 -3.82 5.50
C LEU A 85 -2.03 -3.86 6.61
N ASP A 86 -1.23 -4.93 6.64
CA ASP A 86 -0.24 -5.15 7.69
C ASP A 86 0.82 -4.04 7.69
N GLN A 87 1.22 -3.57 6.50
CA GLN A 87 2.17 -2.46 6.35
C GLN A 87 1.59 -1.15 6.85
N LEU A 88 0.34 -0.86 6.49
CA LEU A 88 -0.33 0.34 6.99
C LEU A 88 -0.47 0.29 8.52
N GLU A 89 -0.82 -0.87 9.09
CA GLU A 89 -0.89 -1.04 10.54
C GLU A 89 0.47 -0.90 11.20
N GLU A 90 1.52 -1.48 10.64
CA GLU A 90 2.90 -1.34 11.13
C GLU A 90 3.32 0.14 11.16
N GLN A 91 3.08 0.86 10.07
CA GLN A 91 3.40 2.29 9.97
C GLN A 91 2.58 3.12 10.96
N ALA A 92 1.29 2.81 11.13
CA ALA A 92 0.44 3.44 12.14
C ALA A 92 1.00 3.30 13.56
N ASN A 93 1.63 2.16 13.87
CA ASN A 93 2.16 1.84 15.19
C ASN A 93 3.64 2.28 15.37
N SER A 94 4.29 2.80 14.33
CA SER A 94 5.69 3.22 14.37
C SER A 94 5.86 4.58 15.08
N THR A 95 7.05 4.86 15.62
CA THR A 95 7.33 6.13 16.32
C THR A 95 7.23 7.31 15.35
N GLY A 96 6.21 8.15 15.54
CA GLY A 96 5.85 9.23 14.61
C GLY A 96 4.61 8.93 13.76
N GLY A 97 4.05 7.73 13.84
CA GLY A 97 2.81 7.34 13.17
C GLY A 97 2.80 7.69 11.69
N PHE A 98 1.66 8.22 11.23
CA PHE A 98 1.47 8.61 9.83
C PHE A 98 2.00 10.01 9.47
N GLU A 99 2.47 10.80 10.45
CA GLU A 99 3.19 12.05 10.20
C GLU A 99 4.47 11.80 9.39
N ARG A 100 5.06 10.60 9.51
CA ARG A 100 6.23 10.14 8.76
C ARG A 100 5.86 9.16 7.66
N PHE A 101 4.71 9.32 6.99
CA PHE A 101 4.36 8.44 5.89
C PHE A 101 5.35 8.61 4.72
N THR A 102 6.31 7.71 4.58
CA THR A 102 7.39 7.78 3.56
C THR A 102 7.28 6.74 2.45
N GLY A 103 6.15 6.02 2.38
CA GLY A 103 5.97 4.91 1.43
C GLY A 103 7.06 3.83 1.61
N ARG A 104 7.30 3.04 0.56
CA ARG A 104 8.41 2.08 0.52
C ARG A 104 9.07 2.10 -0.86
N ARG A 105 10.35 1.74 -0.89
CA ARG A 105 11.07 1.54 -2.16
C ARG A 105 10.42 0.39 -2.94
N LEU A 106 10.31 0.57 -4.25
CA LEU A 106 9.82 -0.47 -5.16
C LEU A 106 10.81 -1.63 -5.18
N ASP A 107 10.29 -2.85 -5.09
CA ASP A 107 11.09 -4.07 -5.21
C ASP A 107 11.66 -4.19 -6.64
N PRO A 108 12.98 -4.31 -6.82
CA PRO A 108 13.59 -4.49 -8.14
C PRO A 108 13.00 -5.68 -8.91
N THR A 109 12.63 -6.76 -8.22
CA THR A 109 12.04 -7.94 -8.87
C THR A 109 10.63 -7.68 -9.39
N ALA A 110 9.91 -6.70 -8.83
CA ALA A 110 8.63 -6.27 -9.36
C ALA A 110 8.83 -5.44 -10.64
N PHE A 111 9.88 -4.62 -10.70
CA PHE A 111 10.25 -3.83 -11.87
C PHE A 111 10.58 -4.73 -13.07
N GLU A 112 11.35 -5.80 -12.86
CA GLU A 112 11.68 -6.78 -13.91
C GLU A 112 10.47 -7.51 -14.50
N LYS A 113 9.37 -7.60 -13.75
CA LYS A 113 8.13 -8.28 -14.18
C LYS A 113 7.16 -7.33 -14.89
N MET A 114 7.43 -6.03 -14.94
CA MET A 114 6.57 -5.06 -15.59
C MET A 114 6.68 -5.16 -17.12
N THR A 115 5.58 -4.88 -17.81
CA THR A 115 5.60 -4.73 -19.27
C THR A 115 6.33 -3.45 -19.67
N GLY A 116 6.82 -3.37 -20.90
CA GLY A 116 7.47 -2.16 -21.41
C GLY A 116 6.57 -0.91 -21.32
N GLU A 117 5.26 -1.07 -21.53
CA GLU A 117 4.27 0.00 -21.36
C GLU A 117 4.17 0.46 -19.90
N GLN A 118 4.12 -0.47 -18.95
CA GLN A 118 4.07 -0.16 -17.52
C GLN A 118 5.34 0.58 -17.06
N ILE A 119 6.51 0.17 -17.57
CA ILE A 119 7.78 0.85 -17.32
C ILE A 119 7.75 2.27 -17.92
N GLY A 120 7.20 2.43 -19.13
CA GLY A 120 7.01 3.74 -19.76
C GLY A 120 6.13 4.66 -18.91
N GLN A 121 4.98 4.19 -18.46
CA GLN A 121 4.08 4.94 -17.57
C GLN A 121 4.75 5.33 -16.24
N LEU A 122 5.53 4.41 -15.66
CA LEU A 122 6.28 4.70 -14.43
C LEU A 122 7.36 5.77 -14.67
N TYR A 123 8.01 5.75 -15.83
CA TYR A 123 9.00 6.73 -16.23
C TYR A 123 8.38 8.13 -16.45
N GLU A 124 7.22 8.20 -17.10
CA GLU A 124 6.45 9.44 -17.24
C GLU A 124 6.05 10.01 -15.88
N LEU A 125 5.55 9.16 -14.98
CA LEU A 125 5.19 9.54 -13.61
C LEU A 125 6.41 10.08 -12.84
N MET A 126 7.57 9.42 -12.97
CA MET A 126 8.81 9.87 -12.35
C MET A 126 9.18 11.28 -12.83
N HIS A 127 9.08 11.56 -14.13
CA HIS A 127 9.41 12.90 -14.65
C HIS A 127 8.39 13.95 -14.25
N ALA A 128 7.09 13.66 -14.32
CA ALA A 128 6.04 14.59 -13.92
C ALA A 128 6.13 14.98 -12.44
N SER A 129 6.63 14.08 -11.58
CA SER A 129 6.78 14.33 -10.14
C SER A 129 8.05 15.08 -9.74
N LYS A 130 9.07 15.19 -10.61
CA LYS A 130 10.33 15.90 -10.30
C LYS A 130 10.14 17.39 -10.04
N GLU A 131 9.18 18.03 -10.71
CA GLU A 131 8.91 19.45 -10.51
C GLU A 131 8.08 19.71 -9.23
N VAL A 132 7.34 18.70 -8.78
CA VAL A 132 6.45 18.78 -7.62
C VAL A 132 7.18 18.40 -6.33
N TRP A 133 8.11 17.45 -6.40
CA TRP A 133 8.88 16.98 -5.25
C TRP A 133 10.28 17.58 -5.24
N LYS A 134 10.51 18.54 -4.35
CA LYS A 134 11.84 19.04 -4.00
C LYS A 134 12.30 18.38 -2.69
N PRO A 135 13.53 17.86 -2.60
CA PRO A 135 14.12 17.44 -1.32
C PRO A 135 13.96 18.53 -0.25
N VAL A 136 13.68 18.14 0.99
CA VAL A 136 13.53 19.09 2.12
C VAL A 136 14.74 20.02 2.21
N GLU A 137 15.94 19.48 2.01
CA GLU A 137 17.21 20.23 1.99
C GLU A 137 17.23 21.33 0.92
N THR A 138 16.66 21.09 -0.26
CA THR A 138 16.58 22.09 -1.34
C THR A 138 15.51 23.15 -1.06
N LEU A 139 14.44 22.81 -0.34
CA LEU A 139 13.40 23.77 0.07
C LEU A 139 13.92 24.70 1.17
N GLU A 140 14.67 24.16 2.13
CA GLU A 140 15.31 24.94 3.20
C GLU A 140 16.35 25.91 2.62
N ALA A 141 17.20 25.45 1.70
CA ALA A 141 18.19 26.30 1.04
C ALA A 141 17.54 27.43 0.20
N GLU A 142 16.45 27.16 -0.51
CA GLU A 142 15.72 28.18 -1.28
C GLU A 142 14.97 29.19 -0.38
N ALA A 143 14.53 28.77 0.80
CA ALA A 143 13.89 29.64 1.78
C ALA A 143 14.91 30.62 2.40
N ASP A 144 16.09 30.14 2.77
CA ASP A 144 17.18 30.96 3.34
C ASP A 144 17.70 31.99 2.33
N VAL A 145 17.83 31.60 1.06
CA VAL A 145 18.25 32.52 -0.02
C VAL A 145 17.20 33.63 -0.27
N ASN A 146 15.91 33.31 -0.18
CA ASN A 146 14.84 34.30 -0.34
C ASN A 146 14.73 35.28 0.84
N LEU A 147 15.12 34.87 2.04
CA LEU A 147 15.18 35.75 3.22
C LEU A 147 16.32 36.77 3.09
N ASN A 148 17.49 36.34 2.61
CA ASN A 148 18.64 37.23 2.40
C ASN A 148 18.48 38.22 1.23
N ASN A 149 17.67 37.89 0.22
CA ASN A 149 17.41 38.80 -0.92
C ASN A 149 16.28 39.82 -0.66
N LYS A 150 15.58 39.73 0.48
CA LYS A 150 14.53 40.68 0.90
C LYS A 150 15.00 41.69 1.96
N ALA A 151 16.26 41.62 2.38
CA ALA A 151 16.93 42.62 3.23
C ALA A 151 17.78 43.56 2.37
#